data_AF-A0A177B2H3-F1
#
_entry.id   AF-A0A177B2H3-F1
#
_cell.length_a   1.000
_cell.length_b   1.000
_cell.length_c   1.000
_cell.angle_alpha   90.00
_cell.angle_beta   90.00
_cell.angle_gamma   90.00
#
_symmetry.space_group_name_H-M   'P 1'
#
loop_
_entity.id
_entity.type
_entity.pdbx_description
1 polymer ?
#
loop_
_entity_poly.entity_id
_entity_poly.type
_entity_poly.pdbx_seq_one_letter_code
_entity_poly.pdbx_strand_id
1 'polypeptide(L)'
;MITKLEEWNYEYRFKSFKKWPHKRSNLSPEKMATIGFIHNPTKEYTDNVICVLCSKELADWEENDDPSIEHRNHSQHCNFQLLENESLWTVQHFMNVVSEQKLNILKSSFNDVIKKFDTESDKYRLKFLKIPFQRGKLVYHYYKKPRSTPKCGDCKEKLRGIKASRPMERKNMHKRDLKVFRSYGGSVCHKCLKKRIVHSFLVYEERLVNKKQKMLK
;
A
#
# COMPACT_ATOMS: atom_id res chain seq x y z
N MET A 1 -6.97 -28.65 -2.80
CA MET A 1 -8.03 -28.27 -1.84
C MET A 1 -7.87 -29.13 -0.59
N ILE A 2 -7.84 -28.52 0.59
CA ILE A 2 -7.94 -29.24 1.87
C ILE A 2 -9.34 -29.82 1.94
N THR A 3 -9.43 -31.13 2.06
CA THR A 3 -10.69 -31.88 1.93
C THR A 3 -11.01 -32.70 3.18
N LYS A 4 -10.06 -32.82 4.11
CA LYS A 4 -10.20 -33.67 5.29
C LYS A 4 -10.12 -32.83 6.56
N LEU A 5 -10.99 -33.12 7.52
CA LEU A 5 -11.01 -32.43 8.82
C LEU A 5 -9.70 -32.65 9.59
N GLU A 6 -9.06 -33.80 9.42
CA GLU A 6 -7.78 -34.14 10.05
C GLU A 6 -6.64 -33.17 9.66
N GLU A 7 -6.71 -32.55 8.48
CA GLU A 7 -5.72 -31.58 8.00
C GLU A 7 -5.69 -30.29 8.85
N TRP A 8 -6.77 -30.03 9.60
CA TRP A 8 -6.87 -28.95 10.57
C TRP A 8 -6.14 -29.21 11.87
N ASN A 9 -5.72 -30.45 12.14
CA ASN A 9 -5.01 -30.80 13.37
C ASN A 9 -3.51 -30.47 13.27
N TYR A 10 -2.96 -29.78 14.27
CA TYR A 10 -1.52 -29.47 14.33
C TYR A 10 -0.60 -30.68 14.13
N GLU A 11 -0.88 -31.83 14.77
CA GLU A 11 -0.04 -33.02 14.63
C GLU A 11 -0.03 -33.55 13.20
N TYR A 12 -1.16 -33.48 12.50
CA TYR A 12 -1.22 -33.88 11.09
C TYR A 12 -0.34 -32.95 10.24
N ARG A 13 -0.47 -31.64 10.44
CA ARG A 13 0.36 -30.64 9.75
C ARG A 13 1.83 -30.89 10.00
N PHE A 14 2.24 -31.09 11.24
CA PHE A 14 3.63 -31.40 11.60
C PHE A 14 4.12 -32.69 10.94
N LYS A 15 3.33 -33.77 11.00
CA LYS A 15 3.65 -35.07 10.38
C LYS A 15 3.74 -35.02 8.86
N SER A 16 3.26 -33.97 8.19
CA SER A 16 3.36 -33.82 6.73
C SER A 16 4.80 -33.52 6.25
N PHE A 17 5.64 -32.93 7.10
CA PHE A 17 6.99 -32.46 6.76
C PHE A 17 8.07 -33.57 6.73
N LYS A 18 7.71 -34.83 6.42
CA LYS A 18 8.65 -35.98 6.46
C LYS A 18 9.86 -35.85 5.53
N LYS A 19 9.67 -35.23 4.36
CA LYS A 19 10.71 -35.03 3.32
C LYS A 19 11.04 -33.56 3.12
N TRP A 20 10.88 -32.75 4.17
CA TRP A 20 11.15 -31.32 4.11
C TRP A 20 12.65 -31.06 3.87
N PRO A 21 13.04 -30.30 2.82
CA PRO A 21 14.45 -30.14 2.46
C PRO A 21 15.20 -29.17 3.37
N HIS A 22 14.50 -28.29 4.09
CA HIS A 22 15.11 -27.24 4.91
C HIS A 22 15.32 -27.69 6.36
N LYS A 23 16.58 -27.66 6.84
CA LYS A 23 16.97 -28.16 8.17
C LYS A 23 17.24 -27.07 9.21
N ARG A 24 17.24 -25.80 8.83
CA ARG A 24 17.61 -24.67 9.72
C ARG A 24 16.43 -24.14 10.54
N SER A 25 16.74 -23.40 11.60
CA SER A 25 15.82 -23.01 12.68
C SER A 25 14.64 -22.11 12.27
N ASN A 26 14.71 -21.38 11.16
CA ASN A 26 13.63 -20.47 10.74
C ASN A 26 12.54 -21.17 9.91
N LEU A 27 12.93 -22.13 9.07
CA LEU A 27 12.02 -22.96 8.29
C LEU A 27 11.79 -24.34 8.92
N SER A 28 11.87 -24.43 10.25
CA SER A 28 11.61 -25.69 10.95
C SER A 28 10.18 -26.17 10.68
N PRO A 29 9.95 -27.50 10.54
CA PRO A 29 8.61 -28.07 10.43
C PRO A 29 7.64 -27.60 11.51
N GLU A 30 8.13 -27.38 12.74
CA GLU A 30 7.35 -26.86 13.85
C GLU A 30 6.78 -25.48 13.54
N LYS A 31 7.64 -24.53 13.15
CA LYS A 31 7.23 -23.17 12.79
C LYS A 31 6.25 -23.16 11.62
N MET A 32 6.53 -23.95 10.59
CA MET A 32 5.65 -24.07 9.42
C MET A 32 4.26 -24.60 9.81
N ALA A 33 4.21 -25.68 10.58
CA ALA A 33 2.96 -26.28 11.03
C ALA A 33 2.16 -25.36 11.97
N THR A 34 2.83 -24.60 12.85
CA THR A 34 2.19 -23.67 13.79
C THR A 34 1.39 -22.59 13.07
N ILE A 35 1.92 -22.01 11.98
CA ILE A 35 1.21 -20.98 11.20
C ILE A 35 0.24 -21.57 10.15
N GLY A 36 -0.01 -22.89 10.21
CA GLY A 36 -1.04 -23.55 9.41
C GLY A 36 -0.57 -24.13 8.08
N PHE A 37 0.74 -24.27 7.83
CA PHE A 37 1.21 -24.91 6.61
C PHE A 37 1.21 -26.43 6.69
N ILE A 38 0.88 -27.05 5.56
CA ILE A 38 1.00 -28.48 5.30
C ILE A 38 2.00 -28.63 4.15
N HIS A 39 2.98 -29.53 4.30
CA HIS A 39 3.90 -29.85 3.22
C HIS A 39 3.17 -30.65 2.13
N ASN A 40 3.16 -30.10 0.92
CA ASN A 40 2.46 -30.65 -0.25
C ASN A 40 3.37 -30.58 -1.49
N PRO A 41 4.46 -31.38 -1.53
CA PRO A 41 5.45 -31.30 -2.58
C PRO A 41 4.85 -31.70 -3.93
N THR A 42 5.22 -30.97 -4.98
CA THR A 42 4.90 -31.32 -6.37
C THR A 42 6.15 -31.88 -7.05
N LYS A 43 6.02 -32.38 -8.29
CA LYS A 43 7.18 -32.85 -9.07
C LYS A 43 8.17 -31.72 -9.36
N GLU A 44 7.67 -30.50 -9.49
CA GLU A 44 8.46 -29.30 -9.81
C GLU A 44 9.01 -28.65 -8.54
N TYR A 45 8.21 -28.62 -7.47
CA TYR A 45 8.54 -27.91 -6.23
C TYR A 45 8.54 -28.86 -5.03
N THR A 46 9.74 -29.26 -4.60
CA THR A 46 9.94 -30.23 -3.51
C THR A 46 9.69 -29.66 -2.11
N ASP A 47 9.61 -28.34 -1.99
CA ASP A 47 9.40 -27.60 -0.75
C ASP A 47 8.05 -26.83 -0.76
N ASN A 48 7.14 -27.22 -1.63
CA ASN A 48 5.82 -26.60 -1.68
C ASN A 48 5.01 -26.87 -0.40
N VAL A 49 4.39 -25.82 0.12
CA VAL A 49 3.48 -25.87 1.26
C VAL A 49 2.13 -25.27 0.91
N ILE A 50 1.07 -25.73 1.56
CA ILE A 50 -0.29 -25.19 1.42
C ILE A 50 -0.84 -24.78 2.78
N CYS A 51 -1.42 -23.59 2.88
CA CYS A 51 -2.05 -23.11 4.11
C CYS A 51 -3.43 -23.75 4.34
N VAL A 52 -3.67 -24.28 5.54
CA VAL A 52 -4.95 -24.90 5.92
C VAL A 52 -6.16 -23.93 5.91
N LEU A 53 -5.91 -22.66 6.20
CA LEU A 53 -6.95 -21.63 6.32
C LEU A 53 -7.34 -21.00 4.98
N CYS A 54 -6.35 -20.58 4.19
CA CYS A 54 -6.60 -19.85 2.94
C CYS A 54 -6.29 -20.65 1.68
N SER A 55 -5.77 -21.89 1.80
CA SER A 55 -5.35 -22.74 0.68
C SER A 55 -4.30 -22.11 -0.23
N LYS A 56 -3.55 -21.10 0.23
CA LYS A 56 -2.45 -20.51 -0.54
C LYS A 56 -1.27 -21.49 -0.58
N GLU A 57 -0.77 -21.73 -1.79
CA GLU A 57 0.43 -22.51 -2.06
C GLU A 57 1.64 -21.59 -2.15
N LEU A 58 2.76 -21.99 -1.52
CA LEU A 58 4.05 -21.29 -1.52
C LEU A 58 5.17 -22.31 -1.64
N ALA A 59 6.13 -22.02 -2.51
CA ALA A 59 7.30 -22.85 -2.81
C ALA A 59 8.54 -21.96 -2.95
N ASP A 60 9.70 -22.55 -3.25
CA ASP A 60 10.98 -21.86 -3.45
C ASP A 60 11.43 -21.08 -2.21
N TRP A 61 11.38 -21.73 -1.05
CA TRP A 61 11.74 -21.12 0.23
C TRP A 61 13.25 -20.93 0.37
N GLU A 62 13.66 -19.75 0.83
CA GLU A 62 15.04 -19.43 1.14
C GLU A 62 15.34 -19.56 2.64
N GLU A 63 16.59 -19.89 3.00
CA GLU A 63 16.96 -20.18 4.40
C GLU A 63 16.72 -19.01 5.39
N ASN A 64 16.61 -17.78 4.87
CA ASN A 64 16.41 -16.57 5.66
C ASN A 64 14.94 -16.13 5.74
N ASP A 65 14.03 -16.81 5.05
CA ASP A 65 12.63 -16.42 4.99
C ASP A 65 11.95 -16.58 6.35
N ASP A 66 11.02 -15.67 6.64
CA ASP A 66 10.10 -15.79 7.76
C ASP A 66 8.74 -16.28 7.24
N PRO A 67 8.31 -17.49 7.64
CA PRO A 67 7.06 -18.07 7.15
C PRO A 67 5.81 -17.22 7.41
N SER A 68 5.80 -16.44 8.49
CA SER A 68 4.68 -15.56 8.83
C SER A 68 4.63 -14.33 7.92
N ILE A 69 5.79 -13.77 7.60
CA ILE A 69 5.91 -12.60 6.72
C ILE A 69 5.53 -13.00 5.29
N GLU A 70 6.10 -14.09 4.78
CA GLU A 70 5.82 -14.57 3.42
C GLU A 70 4.34 -14.91 3.25
N HIS A 71 3.74 -15.58 4.23
CA HIS A 71 2.33 -15.88 4.19
C HIS A 71 1.46 -14.61 4.13
N ARG A 72 1.78 -13.59 4.94
CA ARG A 72 1.04 -12.32 4.96
C ARG A 72 1.19 -11.56 3.64
N ASN A 73 2.38 -11.58 3.03
CA ASN A 73 2.64 -10.92 1.74
C ASN A 73 1.80 -11.55 0.62
N HIS A 74 1.72 -12.88 0.61
CA HIS A 74 1.04 -13.63 -0.44
C HIS A 74 -0.46 -13.87 -0.17
N SER A 75 -0.91 -13.70 1.07
CA SER A 75 -2.30 -13.89 1.51
C SER A 75 -2.65 -12.93 2.66
N GLN A 76 -2.76 -11.64 2.35
CA GLN A 76 -3.01 -10.56 3.34
C GLN A 76 -4.32 -10.72 4.13
N HIS A 77 -5.26 -11.52 3.62
CA HIS A 77 -6.56 -11.77 4.24
C HIS A 77 -6.64 -13.14 4.94
N CYS A 78 -5.52 -13.87 5.02
CA CYS A 78 -5.42 -15.04 5.87
C CYS A 78 -5.08 -14.64 7.30
N ASN A 79 -5.97 -14.99 8.23
CA ASN A 79 -5.77 -14.77 9.66
C ASN A 79 -5.16 -16.01 10.32
N PHE A 80 -3.98 -16.38 9.84
CA PHE A 80 -3.29 -17.58 10.33
C PHE A 80 -2.80 -17.47 11.76
N GLN A 81 -2.68 -16.26 12.29
CA GLN A 81 -2.39 -16.00 13.71
C GLN A 81 -3.47 -16.61 14.62
N LEU A 82 -4.70 -16.80 14.11
CA LEU A 82 -5.75 -17.44 14.90
C LEU A 82 -5.36 -18.86 15.31
N LEU A 83 -4.55 -19.58 14.52
CA LEU A 83 -4.14 -20.97 14.78
C LEU A 83 -3.24 -21.15 16.01
N GLU A 84 -2.81 -20.06 16.66
CA GLU A 84 -2.09 -20.15 17.92
C GLU A 84 -2.95 -20.83 19.00
N ASN A 85 -2.38 -21.80 19.71
CA ASN A 85 -3.04 -22.55 20.79
C ASN A 85 -4.29 -23.36 20.37
N GLU A 86 -4.27 -23.93 19.16
CA GLU A 86 -5.34 -24.80 18.63
C GLU A 86 -5.78 -25.91 19.60
N SER A 87 -4.88 -26.40 20.46
CA SER A 87 -5.17 -27.44 21.46
C SER A 87 -6.24 -27.06 22.48
N LEU A 88 -6.55 -25.77 22.64
CA LEU A 88 -7.54 -25.26 23.58
C LEU A 88 -8.89 -24.95 22.93
N TRP A 89 -9.06 -25.24 21.64
CA TRP A 89 -10.25 -24.83 20.92
C TRP A 89 -11.47 -25.67 21.27
N THR A 90 -12.57 -24.98 21.54
CA THR A 90 -13.89 -25.58 21.50
C THR A 90 -14.37 -25.71 20.05
N VAL A 91 -15.34 -26.60 19.80
CA VAL A 91 -15.99 -26.71 18.47
C VAL A 91 -16.54 -25.36 18.00
N GLN A 92 -17.09 -24.56 18.93
CA GLN A 92 -17.59 -23.23 18.61
C GLN A 92 -16.47 -22.29 18.14
N HIS A 93 -15.33 -22.30 18.81
CA HIS A 93 -14.17 -21.48 18.43
C HIS A 93 -13.67 -21.86 17.03
N PHE A 94 -13.53 -23.16 16.76
CA PHE A 94 -13.16 -23.68 15.45
C PHE A 94 -14.12 -23.18 14.35
N MET A 95 -15.43 -23.30 14.56
CA MET A 95 -16.42 -22.83 13.59
C MET A 95 -16.36 -21.32 13.35
N ASN A 96 -16.07 -20.54 14.39
CA ASN A 96 -15.87 -19.10 14.26
C ASN A 96 -14.65 -18.79 13.40
N VAL A 97 -13.48 -19.40 13.68
CA VAL A 97 -12.25 -19.20 12.89
C VAL A 97 -12.49 -19.55 11.41
N VAL A 98 -13.10 -20.70 11.12
CA VAL A 98 -13.39 -21.14 9.75
C VAL A 98 -14.33 -20.15 9.04
N SER A 99 -15.38 -19.70 9.72
CA SER A 99 -16.36 -18.78 9.14
C SER A 99 -15.77 -17.38 8.91
N GLU A 100 -15.00 -16.84 9.86
CA GLU A 100 -14.30 -15.56 9.73
C GLU A 100 -13.30 -15.58 8.58
N GLN A 101 -12.51 -16.66 8.46
CA GLN A 101 -11.56 -16.81 7.38
C GLN A 101 -12.26 -16.83 6.01
N LYS A 102 -13.36 -17.59 5.88
CA LYS A 102 -14.16 -17.63 4.66
C LYS A 102 -14.75 -16.25 4.34
N LEU A 103 -15.28 -15.55 5.32
CA LEU A 103 -15.83 -14.21 5.15
C LEU A 103 -14.76 -13.21 4.72
N ASN A 104 -13.54 -13.28 5.26
CA ASN A 104 -12.44 -12.38 4.90
C ASN A 104 -12.00 -12.59 3.45
N ILE A 105 -11.87 -13.85 3.00
CA ILE A 105 -11.56 -14.19 1.60
C ILE A 105 -12.69 -13.75 0.66
N LEU A 106 -13.95 -13.99 1.04
CA LEU A 106 -15.09 -13.58 0.23
C LEU A 106 -15.16 -12.06 0.09
N LYS A 107 -14.97 -11.33 1.20
CA LYS A 107 -14.92 -9.87 1.23
C LYS A 107 -13.79 -9.31 0.35
N SER A 108 -12.61 -9.93 0.35
CA SER A 108 -11.50 -9.46 -0.48
C SER A 108 -11.80 -9.65 -1.96
N SER A 109 -12.29 -10.83 -2.35
CA SER A 109 -12.71 -11.12 -3.73
C SER A 109 -13.77 -10.11 -4.21
N PHE A 110 -14.79 -9.87 -3.38
CA PHE A 110 -15.84 -8.89 -3.70
C PHE A 110 -15.31 -7.46 -3.81
N ASN A 111 -14.41 -7.03 -2.92
CA ASN A 111 -13.78 -5.72 -3.00
C ASN A 111 -12.94 -5.53 -4.26
N ASP A 112 -12.28 -6.58 -4.74
CA ASP A 112 -11.51 -6.50 -5.99
C ASP A 112 -12.43 -6.42 -7.22
N VAL A 113 -13.60 -7.06 -7.18
CA VAL A 113 -14.65 -6.87 -8.20
C VAL A 113 -15.20 -5.44 -8.15
N ILE A 114 -15.48 -4.91 -6.95
CA ILE A 114 -15.93 -3.51 -6.79
C ILE A 114 -14.89 -2.56 -7.34
N LYS A 115 -13.61 -2.69 -6.96
CA LYS A 115 -12.54 -1.81 -7.48
C LYS A 115 -12.48 -1.83 -9.00
N LYS A 116 -12.59 -3.02 -9.62
CA LYS A 116 -12.64 -3.14 -11.09
C LYS A 116 -13.84 -2.37 -11.65
N PHE A 117 -15.02 -2.58 -11.08
CA PHE A 117 -16.23 -1.88 -11.49
C PHE A 117 -16.12 -0.36 -11.29
N ASP A 118 -15.55 0.12 -10.18
CA ASP A 118 -15.36 1.54 -9.91
C ASP A 118 -14.37 2.17 -10.90
N THR A 119 -13.24 1.51 -11.18
CA THR A 119 -12.29 1.99 -12.20
C THR A 119 -12.91 2.07 -13.59
N GLU A 120 -13.79 1.13 -13.91
CA GLU A 120 -14.49 1.07 -15.18
C GLU A 120 -15.65 2.08 -15.23
N SER A 121 -16.41 2.23 -14.15
CA SER A 121 -17.44 3.23 -13.95
C SER A 121 -16.86 4.63 -14.03
N ASP A 122 -15.72 4.91 -13.41
CA ASP A 122 -15.01 6.19 -13.53
C ASP A 122 -14.61 6.49 -14.98
N LYS A 123 -14.18 5.46 -15.74
CA LYS A 123 -13.92 5.58 -17.18
C LYS A 123 -15.17 5.94 -17.99
N TYR A 124 -16.37 5.47 -17.59
CA TYR A 124 -17.64 5.77 -18.28
C TYR A 124 -18.35 7.03 -17.75
N ARG A 125 -18.27 7.35 -16.46
CA ARG A 125 -18.85 8.55 -15.83
C ARG A 125 -18.22 9.83 -16.38
N LEU A 126 -16.95 9.74 -16.80
CA LEU A 126 -16.26 10.79 -17.56
C LEU A 126 -16.79 10.99 -19.00
N LYS A 127 -17.68 10.13 -19.53
CA LYS A 127 -18.24 10.23 -20.89
C LYS A 127 -19.61 10.93 -20.95
N PHE A 128 -20.37 11.00 -19.87
CA PHE A 128 -21.76 11.49 -19.90
C PHE A 128 -21.92 12.83 -19.19
N LEU A 129 -21.69 13.92 -19.92
CA LEU A 129 -22.18 15.26 -19.57
C LEU A 129 -22.85 15.87 -20.81
N LYS A 130 -24.18 16.05 -20.74
CA LYS A 130 -25.04 16.68 -21.75
C LYS A 130 -24.53 18.06 -22.16
N ILE A 131 -24.50 18.34 -23.45
CA ILE A 131 -24.39 19.70 -24.04
C ILE A 131 -25.44 19.79 -25.17
N PRO A 132 -26.04 20.97 -25.45
CA PRO A 132 -27.32 21.10 -26.15
C PRO A 132 -27.27 20.62 -27.60
N PHE A 133 -28.45 20.24 -28.08
CA PHE A 133 -28.77 20.02 -29.49
C PHE A 133 -28.32 21.23 -30.34
N GLN A 134 -27.16 21.16 -31.00
CA GLN A 134 -26.86 22.01 -32.13
C GLN A 134 -26.65 21.12 -33.36
N ARG A 135 -27.58 21.21 -34.31
CA ARG A 135 -27.57 20.52 -35.62
C ARG A 135 -27.77 18.99 -35.61
N GLY A 136 -28.43 18.43 -34.59
CA GLY A 136 -28.97 17.07 -34.63
C GLY A 136 -27.93 15.93 -34.61
N LYS A 137 -26.67 16.20 -34.28
CA LYS A 137 -25.63 15.16 -34.10
C LYS A 137 -25.21 15.09 -32.63
N LEU A 138 -25.31 13.90 -32.05
CA LEU A 138 -24.70 13.59 -30.75
C LEU A 138 -23.18 13.52 -30.94
N VAL A 139 -22.44 14.38 -30.23
CA VAL A 139 -20.97 14.42 -30.27
C VAL A 139 -20.41 14.19 -28.88
N TYR A 140 -19.47 13.25 -28.76
CA TYR A 140 -18.74 13.00 -27.52
C TYR A 140 -17.58 14.00 -27.39
N HIS A 141 -17.47 14.66 -26.23
CA HIS A 141 -16.26 15.41 -25.87
C HIS A 141 -15.47 14.63 -24.82
N TYR A 142 -14.17 14.43 -25.09
CA TYR A 142 -13.24 13.87 -24.11
C TYR A 142 -12.93 14.91 -23.03
N TYR A 143 -13.31 14.64 -21.78
CA TYR A 143 -12.89 15.48 -20.66
C TYR A 143 -11.41 15.27 -20.35
N LYS A 144 -10.68 16.37 -20.24
CA LYS A 144 -9.30 16.40 -19.80
C LYS A 144 -9.25 16.19 -18.27
N LYS A 145 -8.36 15.32 -17.75
CA LYS A 145 -7.98 15.24 -16.31
C LYS A 145 -7.97 16.63 -15.61
N PRO A 146 -8.40 16.73 -14.34
CA PRO A 146 -8.46 18.00 -13.64
C PRO A 146 -7.09 18.69 -13.57
N ARG A 147 -7.10 20.02 -13.62
CA ARG A 147 -5.89 20.84 -13.50
C ARG A 147 -5.47 20.87 -12.04
N SER A 148 -4.15 20.84 -11.79
CA SER A 148 -3.59 20.93 -10.44
C SER A 148 -2.88 22.27 -10.23
N THR A 149 -2.93 22.76 -8.99
CA THR A 149 -2.16 23.93 -8.56
C THR A 149 -0.82 23.47 -7.98
N PRO A 150 0.31 24.15 -8.28
CA PRO A 150 1.61 23.85 -7.68
C PRO A 150 1.57 23.90 -6.15
N LYS A 151 2.35 23.01 -5.52
CA LYS A 151 2.49 22.90 -4.07
C LYS A 151 3.78 23.58 -3.59
N CYS A 152 3.80 24.00 -2.33
CA CYS A 152 4.97 24.56 -1.66
C CYS A 152 6.08 23.51 -1.53
N GLY A 153 7.32 23.88 -1.82
CA GLY A 153 8.48 22.99 -1.66
C GLY A 153 8.74 22.56 -0.22
N ASP A 154 8.40 23.40 0.76
CA ASP A 154 8.66 23.12 2.18
C ASP A 154 7.49 22.40 2.85
N CYS A 155 6.30 23.01 2.87
CA CYS A 155 5.14 22.47 3.59
C CYS A 155 4.18 21.62 2.73
N LYS A 156 4.43 21.50 1.42
CA LYS A 156 3.59 20.76 0.45
C LYS A 156 2.12 21.25 0.34
N GLU A 157 1.76 22.36 0.98
CA GLU A 157 0.45 23.00 0.82
C GLU A 157 0.28 23.63 -0.58
N LYS A 158 -0.96 23.74 -1.06
CA LYS A 158 -1.28 24.38 -2.35
C LYS A 158 -0.92 25.87 -2.32
N LEU A 159 -0.19 26.34 -3.34
CA LEU A 159 0.19 27.76 -3.44
C LEU A 159 -1.01 28.61 -3.87
N ARG A 160 -1.31 29.64 -3.08
CA ARG A 160 -2.35 30.62 -3.39
C ARG A 160 -1.90 31.61 -4.45
N GLY A 161 -2.84 32.09 -5.27
CA GLY A 161 -2.58 33.08 -6.33
C GLY A 161 -1.95 32.51 -7.60
N ILE A 162 -1.91 31.18 -7.76
CA ILE A 162 -1.45 30.52 -9.00
C ILE A 162 -2.62 29.76 -9.60
N LYS A 163 -2.86 29.98 -10.90
CA LYS A 163 -3.94 29.31 -11.62
C LYS A 163 -3.60 27.83 -11.85
N ALA A 164 -4.53 26.96 -11.48
CA ALA A 164 -4.42 25.53 -11.74
C ALA A 164 -4.27 25.29 -13.26
N SER A 165 -3.26 24.54 -13.65
CA SER A 165 -2.87 24.39 -15.06
C SER A 165 -2.14 23.09 -15.33
N ARG A 166 -2.21 22.60 -16.57
CA ARG A 166 -1.38 21.47 -17.03
C ARG A 166 0.03 21.95 -17.38
N PRO A 167 1.06 21.09 -17.28
CA PRO A 167 2.42 21.45 -17.66
C PRO A 167 2.52 22.10 -19.06
N MET A 168 1.81 21.54 -20.06
CA MET A 168 1.80 22.08 -21.42
C MET A 168 1.04 23.42 -21.54
N GLU A 169 -0.04 23.60 -20.78
CA GLU A 169 -0.79 24.87 -20.77
C GLU A 169 0.05 26.01 -20.17
N ARG A 170 0.90 25.70 -19.17
CA ARG A 170 1.74 26.69 -18.47
C ARG A 170 2.69 27.45 -19.41
N LYS A 171 3.18 26.81 -20.47
CA LYS A 171 4.07 27.45 -21.46
C LYS A 171 3.40 28.65 -22.15
N ASN A 172 2.08 28.59 -22.31
CA ASN A 172 1.30 29.59 -23.04
C ASN A 172 0.55 30.57 -22.11
N MET A 173 0.66 30.40 -20.79
CA MET A 173 -0.03 31.25 -19.81
C MET A 173 0.78 32.51 -19.49
N HIS A 174 0.08 33.59 -19.15
CA HIS A 174 0.74 34.81 -18.71
C HIS A 174 1.47 34.62 -17.37
N LYS A 175 2.59 35.32 -17.19
CA LYS A 175 3.42 35.25 -15.97
C LYS A 175 2.62 35.52 -14.68
N ARG A 176 1.64 36.43 -14.73
CA ARG A 176 0.74 36.76 -13.60
C ARG A 176 -0.09 35.58 -13.09
N ASP A 177 -0.39 34.61 -13.94
CA ASP A 177 -1.18 33.42 -13.58
C ASP A 177 -0.30 32.27 -13.07
N LEU A 178 1.01 32.34 -13.34
CA LEU A 178 1.98 31.27 -13.07
C LEU A 178 2.74 31.45 -11.76
N LYS A 179 2.87 32.70 -11.29
CA LYS A 179 3.63 33.03 -10.08
C LYS A 179 3.01 34.18 -9.30
N VAL A 180 3.37 34.27 -8.02
CA VAL A 180 3.14 35.45 -7.19
C VAL A 180 4.37 36.36 -7.29
N PHE A 181 4.17 37.67 -7.41
CA PHE A 181 5.28 38.64 -7.50
C PHE A 181 5.93 38.90 -6.13
N ARG A 182 6.79 37.98 -5.71
CA ARG A 182 7.67 38.09 -4.52
C ARG A 182 8.85 37.13 -4.63
N SER A 183 9.79 37.23 -3.70
CA SER A 183 10.87 36.25 -3.54
C SER A 183 10.31 34.82 -3.37
N TYR A 184 10.87 33.87 -4.12
CA TYR A 184 10.40 32.48 -4.18
C TYR A 184 8.90 32.32 -4.53
N GLY A 185 8.31 33.30 -5.21
CA GLY A 185 6.92 33.25 -5.66
C GLY A 185 6.74 32.20 -6.76
N GLY A 186 5.93 31.18 -6.48
CA GLY A 186 5.75 30.03 -7.38
C GLY A 186 6.30 28.70 -6.84
N SER A 187 7.18 28.74 -5.84
CA SER A 187 7.82 27.56 -5.27
C SER A 187 7.60 27.41 -3.77
N VAL A 188 7.57 28.51 -3.01
CA VAL A 188 7.47 28.49 -1.54
C VAL A 188 6.28 29.33 -1.09
N CYS A 189 5.54 28.92 -0.06
CA CYS A 189 4.41 29.70 0.49
C CYS A 189 4.90 30.88 1.35
N HIS A 190 4.05 31.88 1.60
CA HIS A 190 4.41 33.07 2.37
C HIS A 190 4.86 32.76 3.82
N LYS A 191 4.26 31.75 4.47
CA LYS A 191 4.64 31.33 5.83
C LYS A 191 6.06 30.76 5.85
N CYS A 192 6.37 29.84 4.94
CA CYS A 192 7.69 29.24 4.82
C CYS A 192 8.75 30.26 4.38
N LEU A 193 8.39 31.21 3.50
CA LEU A 193 9.29 32.30 3.13
C LEU A 193 9.64 33.19 4.35
N LYS A 194 8.66 33.57 5.17
CA LYS A 194 8.91 34.35 6.39
C LYS A 194 9.90 33.62 7.32
N LYS A 195 9.69 32.32 7.53
CA LYS A 195 10.60 31.49 8.33
C LYS A 195 12.02 31.48 7.75
N ARG A 196 12.17 31.31 6.43
CA ARG A 196 13.49 31.33 5.76
C ARG A 196 14.21 32.67 5.97
N ILE A 197 13.52 33.79 5.77
CA ILE A 197 14.12 35.13 5.92
C ILE A 197 14.60 35.35 7.36
N VAL A 198 13.71 35.09 8.34
CA VAL A 198 14.04 35.27 9.76
C VAL A 198 15.19 34.35 10.18
N HIS A 199 15.14 33.08 9.78
CA HIS A 199 16.20 32.13 10.10
C HIS A 199 17.55 32.56 9.51
N SER A 200 17.59 32.96 8.23
CA SER A 200 18.83 33.44 7.60
C SER A 200 19.40 34.67 8.30
N PHE A 201 18.54 35.61 8.72
CA PHE A 201 18.96 36.79 9.46
C PHE A 201 19.55 36.42 10.82
N LEU A 202 18.87 35.60 11.62
CA LEU A 202 19.34 35.21 12.95
C LEU A 202 20.66 34.44 12.89
N VAL A 203 20.81 33.51 11.93
CA VAL A 203 22.07 32.79 11.71
C VAL A 203 23.20 33.75 11.34
N TYR A 204 22.91 34.78 10.55
CA TYR A 204 23.90 35.78 10.20
C TYR A 204 24.32 36.63 11.41
N GLU A 205 23.36 37.10 12.21
CA GLU A 205 23.62 37.85 13.45
C GLU A 205 24.44 37.02 14.46
N GLU A 206 24.06 35.77 14.69
CA GLU A 206 24.78 34.86 15.58
C GLU A 206 26.25 34.68 15.14
N ARG A 207 26.50 34.54 13.83
CA ARG A 207 27.85 34.46 13.28
C ARG A 207 28.66 35.74 13.55
N LEU A 208 28.04 36.92 13.43
CA LEU A 208 28.71 38.20 13.72
C LEU A 208 29.06 38.32 15.21
N VAL A 209 28.14 37.97 16.09
CA VAL A 209 28.35 37.99 17.54
C VAL A 209 29.50 37.05 17.92
N ASN A 210 29.47 35.81 17.42
CA ASN A 210 30.52 34.82 17.68
C ASN A 210 31.88 35.27 17.15
N LYS A 211 31.92 35.95 15.99
CA LYS A 211 33.16 36.52 15.44
C LYS A 211 33.72 37.64 16.34
N LYS A 212 32.86 38.52 16.86
CA LYS A 212 33.27 39.58 17.80
C LYS A 212 33.78 39.02 19.11
N GLN A 213 33.10 38.04 19.70
CA GLN A 213 33.55 37.39 20.94
C GLN A 213 34.91 36.71 20.80
N LYS A 214 35.21 36.12 19.62
CA LYS A 214 36.52 35.54 19.31
C LYS A 214 37.63 36.59 19.15
N MET A 215 37.31 37.81 18.76
CA MET A 215 38.29 38.91 18.63
C MET A 215 38.61 39.58 19.97
N LEU A 216 37.71 39.44 20.96
CA LEU A 216 37.86 40.02 22.31
C LEU A 216 38.59 39.08 23.28
N LYS A 217 38.84 37.84 22.89
CA LYS A 217 39.63 36.85 23.64
C LYS A 217 41.02 36.77 23.04
#